data_AF-A0A1Y1LHV0-F1
#
_entry.id   AF-A0A1Y1LHV0-F1
#
_cell.length_a   1.000
_cell.length_b   1.000
_cell.length_c   1.000
_cell.angle_alpha   90.00
_cell.angle_beta   90.00
_cell.angle_gamma   90.00
#
_symmetry.space_group_name_H-M   'P 1'
#
loop_
_entity.id
_entity.type
_entity.pdbx_description
1 polymer ?
#
loop_
_entity_poly.entity_id
_entity_poly.type
_entity_poly.pdbx_seq_one_letter_code
_entity_poly.pdbx_strand_id
1 'polypeptide(L)'
;MFRKSLIGHYKLYYKHLQSLKNRVVADRNAEFGHTKYLDELKLQATSIVNRLNVVIASNTCTSPSEQQSCNKQNKYLKLSKSKFLKCFSQKNNAFIFGTAGLTLVSDDAKPAQYVIEPIPEPPPVLESDALAEAASQLTALGEPTLESLGLGGWSPVGIILNCLEFLHVSMNLPWWGAIVVGTVIARLLMFPLVIITQRNAARMNNHLPQMQAIQVKMTEARQSGNQIESARYAQELMLFMKEKNLNPLKNMIVPMAQMPIFVSFFVGLRRMANLPVDSLRDGGIYWFTDLTVPDQFYALPIITSLTLWTTIELGTDAGRLSSQNLQTMKYVLRALPIIIFPFTINFPGVILCYWVASNFISLAQVGFFANPHGSQLF
;
A
#
# COMPACT_ATOMS: atom_id res chain seq x y z
N MET A 1 -6.94 15.24 -26.06
CA MET A 1 -5.63 15.30 -25.35
C MET A 1 -4.95 13.93 -25.25
N PHE A 2 -5.67 12.89 -24.84
CA PHE A 2 -5.19 11.50 -24.72
C PHE A 2 -4.48 10.94 -25.98
N ARG A 3 -5.04 11.16 -27.18
CA ARG A 3 -4.45 10.69 -28.46
C ARG A 3 -3.08 11.27 -28.79
N LYS A 4 -2.81 12.55 -28.46
CA LYS A 4 -1.49 13.17 -28.71
C LYS A 4 -0.43 12.66 -27.74
N SER A 5 -0.82 12.35 -26.49
CA SER A 5 0.04 11.76 -25.47
C SER A 5 0.48 10.33 -25.87
N LEU A 6 -0.47 9.52 -26.34
CA LEU A 6 -0.20 8.16 -26.84
C LEU A 6 0.76 8.10 -28.03
N ILE A 7 0.67 9.05 -28.96
CA ILE A 7 1.59 9.15 -30.11
C ILE A 7 2.99 9.60 -29.66
N GLY A 8 3.07 10.48 -28.66
CA GLY A 8 4.33 10.88 -28.02
C GLY A 8 5.02 9.70 -27.35
N HIS A 9 4.26 8.92 -26.57
CA HIS A 9 4.76 7.71 -25.92
C HIS A 9 5.20 6.67 -26.94
N TYR A 10 4.46 6.48 -28.04
CA TYR A 10 4.85 5.57 -29.13
C TYR A 10 6.18 5.97 -29.81
N LYS A 11 6.42 7.26 -30.06
CA LYS A 11 7.69 7.73 -30.65
C LYS A 11 8.87 7.55 -29.70
N LEU A 12 8.67 7.84 -28.41
CA LEU A 12 9.67 7.63 -27.37
C LEU A 12 10.01 6.14 -27.23
N TYR A 13 8.96 5.31 -27.31
CA TYR A 13 9.00 3.87 -27.24
C TYR A 13 9.78 3.24 -28.42
N TYR A 14 9.52 3.71 -29.65
CA TYR A 14 10.26 3.29 -30.84
C TYR A 14 11.74 3.69 -30.80
N LYS A 15 12.07 4.88 -30.26
CA LYS A 15 13.47 5.30 -30.04
C LYS A 15 14.18 4.40 -29.03
N HIS A 16 13.51 4.01 -27.95
CA HIS A 16 14.06 3.12 -26.94
C HIS A 16 14.38 1.74 -27.53
N LEU A 17 13.48 1.19 -28.35
CA LEU A 17 13.71 -0.05 -29.09
C LEU A 17 14.89 0.03 -30.06
N GLN A 18 15.02 1.13 -30.79
CA GLN A 18 16.14 1.32 -31.72
C GLN A 18 17.48 1.42 -30.97
N SER A 19 17.48 2.08 -29.79
CA SER A 19 18.64 2.15 -28.90
C SER A 19 19.03 0.76 -28.36
N LEU A 20 18.05 -0.04 -27.91
CA LEU A 20 18.28 -1.41 -27.44
C LEU A 20 18.82 -2.31 -28.56
N LYS A 21 18.24 -2.22 -29.77
CA LYS A 21 18.76 -2.93 -30.95
C LYS A 21 20.23 -2.59 -31.21
N ASN A 22 20.58 -1.30 -31.17
CA ASN A 22 21.95 -0.86 -31.43
C ASN A 22 22.93 -1.31 -30.34
N ARG A 23 22.50 -1.37 -29.07
CA ARG A 23 23.31 -1.90 -27.96
C ARG A 23 23.56 -3.40 -28.10
N VAL A 24 22.53 -4.18 -28.43
CA VAL A 24 22.67 -5.64 -28.61
C VAL A 24 23.51 -5.98 -29.85
N VAL A 25 23.45 -5.15 -30.91
CA VAL A 25 24.34 -5.31 -32.08
C VAL A 25 25.79 -4.97 -31.75
N ALA A 26 26.04 -4.01 -30.85
CA ALA A 26 27.38 -3.63 -30.40
C ALA A 26 28.02 -4.66 -29.45
N ASP A 27 27.20 -5.39 -28.68
CA ASP A 27 27.65 -6.35 -27.64
C ASP A 27 27.94 -7.76 -28.17
N ARG A 28 27.88 -7.95 -29.50
CA ARG A 28 28.05 -9.25 -30.17
C ARG A 28 29.47 -9.86 -30.05
N ASN A 29 30.40 -9.17 -29.38
CA ASN A 29 31.80 -9.56 -29.19
C ASN A 29 32.16 -9.94 -27.74
N ALA A 30 31.22 -9.90 -26.79
CA ALA A 30 31.49 -10.20 -25.38
C ALA A 30 30.99 -11.59 -25.00
N GLU A 31 31.88 -12.60 -25.07
CA GLU A 31 31.66 -13.95 -24.54
C GLU A 31 31.70 -13.97 -23.00
N PHE A 32 30.75 -13.33 -22.31
CA PHE A 32 30.34 -13.71 -20.93
C PHE A 32 29.20 -12.78 -20.45
N GLY A 33 27.99 -13.30 -20.28
CA GLY A 33 26.84 -12.54 -19.74
C GLY A 33 25.51 -12.63 -20.52
N HIS A 34 25.46 -13.47 -21.54
CA HIS A 34 24.40 -13.46 -22.56
C HIS A 34 22.97 -13.77 -22.05
N THR A 35 22.80 -14.55 -20.99
CA THR A 35 21.46 -15.06 -20.57
C THR A 35 20.64 -14.03 -19.78
N LYS A 36 21.23 -13.34 -18.79
CA LYS A 36 20.50 -12.39 -17.93
C LYS A 36 20.01 -11.16 -18.71
N TYR A 37 20.84 -10.65 -19.63
CA TYR A 37 20.51 -9.48 -20.44
C TYR A 37 19.45 -9.80 -21.50
N LEU A 38 19.50 -11.01 -22.09
CA LEU A 38 18.47 -11.50 -23.00
C LEU A 38 17.12 -11.67 -22.31
N ASP A 39 17.09 -12.14 -21.07
CA ASP A 39 15.83 -12.33 -20.33
C ASP A 39 15.20 -11.01 -19.89
N GLU A 40 16.00 -10.01 -19.48
CA GLU A 40 15.51 -8.64 -19.28
C GLU A 40 14.96 -8.03 -20.59
N LEU A 41 15.65 -8.25 -21.71
CA LEU A 41 15.19 -7.78 -23.02
C LEU A 41 13.88 -8.44 -23.45
N LYS A 42 13.72 -9.75 -23.18
CA LYS A 42 12.48 -10.49 -23.44
C LYS A 42 11.33 -9.97 -22.58
N LEU A 43 11.59 -9.68 -21.30
CA LEU A 43 10.59 -9.17 -20.36
C LEU A 43 10.11 -7.78 -20.80
N GLN A 44 11.05 -6.92 -21.21
CA GLN A 44 10.74 -5.62 -21.78
C GLN A 44 9.94 -5.78 -23.08
N ALA A 45 10.43 -6.55 -24.06
CA ALA A 45 9.75 -6.77 -25.33
C ALA A 45 8.32 -7.34 -25.17
N THR A 46 8.09 -8.19 -24.17
CA THR A 46 6.77 -8.74 -23.84
C THR A 46 5.84 -7.68 -23.24
N SER A 47 6.32 -6.92 -22.25
CA SER A 47 5.58 -5.80 -21.65
C SER A 47 5.10 -4.80 -22.71
N ILE A 48 5.96 -4.59 -23.71
CA ILE A 48 5.77 -3.68 -24.82
C ILE A 48 4.66 -4.15 -25.76
N VAL A 49 4.68 -5.42 -26.13
CA VAL A 49 3.67 -6.02 -27.02
C VAL A 49 2.31 -6.00 -26.32
N ASN A 50 2.30 -6.23 -25.02
CA ASN A 50 1.10 -6.15 -24.20
C ASN A 50 0.54 -4.71 -24.16
N ARG A 51 1.38 -3.70 -23.97
CA ARG A 51 0.97 -2.28 -24.04
C ARG A 51 0.43 -1.91 -25.43
N LEU A 52 1.05 -2.39 -26.50
CA LEU A 52 0.57 -2.20 -27.87
C LEU A 52 -0.81 -2.86 -28.10
N ASN A 53 -1.06 -4.03 -27.52
CA ASN A 53 -2.36 -4.70 -27.59
C ASN A 53 -3.44 -3.89 -26.89
N VAL A 54 -3.16 -3.37 -25.69
CA VAL A 54 -4.08 -2.50 -24.94
C VAL A 54 -4.39 -1.22 -25.73
N VAL A 55 -3.40 -0.61 -26.37
CA VAL A 55 -3.61 0.60 -27.20
C VAL A 55 -4.44 0.31 -28.45
N ILE A 56 -4.22 -0.84 -29.10
CA ILE A 56 -5.03 -1.24 -30.27
C ILE A 56 -6.46 -1.57 -29.85
N ALA A 57 -6.65 -2.20 -28.69
CA ALA A 57 -7.96 -2.56 -28.15
C ALA A 57 -8.76 -1.35 -27.63
N SER A 58 -8.10 -0.36 -27.04
CA SER A 58 -8.72 0.86 -26.50
C SER A 58 -9.04 1.93 -27.55
N ASN A 59 -8.53 1.81 -28.77
CA ASN A 59 -8.83 2.73 -29.87
C ASN A 59 -10.14 2.34 -30.59
N THR A 60 -11.23 2.26 -29.84
CA THR A 60 -12.60 2.10 -30.34
C THR A 60 -13.20 3.46 -30.68
N CYS A 61 -13.84 3.56 -31.84
CA CYS A 61 -14.28 4.84 -32.41
C CYS A 61 -15.81 4.87 -32.46
N THR A 62 -16.39 5.79 -31.70
CA THR A 62 -17.84 5.90 -31.45
C THR A 62 -18.56 6.91 -32.37
N SER A 63 -17.83 7.72 -33.15
CA SER A 63 -18.41 8.71 -34.07
C SER A 63 -18.11 8.41 -35.56
N PRO A 64 -19.08 8.57 -36.48
CA PRO A 64 -18.89 8.30 -37.91
C PRO A 64 -17.85 9.21 -38.60
N SER A 65 -17.69 10.44 -38.13
CA SER A 65 -16.75 11.43 -38.68
C SER A 65 -15.27 11.15 -38.35
N GLU A 66 -14.98 10.30 -37.35
CA GLU A 66 -13.61 9.98 -36.91
C GLU A 66 -13.12 8.58 -37.33
N GLN A 67 -14.02 7.78 -37.89
CA GLN A 67 -13.80 6.36 -38.16
C GLN A 67 -12.69 6.13 -39.21
N GLN A 68 -12.59 6.99 -40.22
CA GLN A 68 -11.58 6.88 -41.28
C GLN A 68 -10.16 7.18 -40.78
N SER A 69 -9.99 8.17 -39.90
CA SER A 69 -8.69 8.52 -39.28
C SER A 69 -8.25 7.45 -38.28
N CYS A 70 -9.19 6.96 -37.48
CA CYS A 70 -9.01 5.87 -36.51
C CYS A 70 -8.60 4.55 -37.17
N ASN A 71 -9.26 4.17 -38.28
CA ASN A 71 -8.91 2.97 -39.05
C ASN A 71 -7.51 3.06 -39.66
N LYS A 72 -7.12 4.25 -40.15
CA LYS A 72 -5.77 4.49 -40.66
C LYS A 72 -4.73 4.33 -39.55
N GLN A 73 -4.99 4.86 -38.35
CA GLN A 73 -4.09 4.73 -37.19
C GLN A 73 -3.98 3.29 -36.67
N ASN A 74 -5.10 2.56 -36.56
CA ASN A 74 -5.10 1.15 -36.17
C ASN A 74 -4.33 0.28 -37.19
N LYS A 75 -4.40 0.62 -38.49
CA LYS A 75 -3.59 -0.02 -39.53
C LYS A 75 -2.09 0.22 -39.33
N TYR A 76 -1.66 1.44 -39.00
CA TYR A 76 -0.25 1.74 -38.71
C TYR A 76 0.27 1.03 -37.45
N LEU A 77 -0.53 0.97 -36.38
CA LEU A 77 -0.18 0.28 -35.14
C LEU A 77 -0.05 -1.23 -35.35
N LYS A 78 -1.00 -1.85 -36.07
CA LYS A 78 -0.93 -3.26 -36.46
C LYS A 78 0.29 -3.58 -37.34
N LEU A 79 0.62 -2.71 -38.31
CA LEU A 79 1.79 -2.87 -39.17
C LEU A 79 3.11 -2.73 -38.38
N SER A 80 3.16 -1.81 -37.42
CA SER A 80 4.32 -1.60 -36.55
C SER A 80 4.54 -2.77 -35.61
N LYS A 81 3.46 -3.32 -35.02
CA LYS A 81 3.49 -4.55 -34.23
C LYS A 81 4.01 -5.72 -35.06
N SER A 82 3.53 -5.88 -36.30
CA SER A 82 3.99 -6.93 -37.22
C SER A 82 5.48 -6.79 -37.56
N LYS A 83 5.96 -5.58 -37.87
CA LYS A 83 7.40 -5.33 -38.10
C LYS A 83 8.26 -5.61 -36.86
N PHE A 84 7.76 -5.25 -35.67
CA PHE A 84 8.45 -5.52 -34.40
C PHE A 84 8.57 -7.03 -34.13
N LEU A 85 7.47 -7.77 -34.27
CA LEU A 85 7.46 -9.23 -34.14
C LEU A 85 8.30 -9.93 -35.22
N LYS A 86 8.45 -9.35 -36.42
CA LYS A 86 9.38 -9.86 -37.43
C LYS A 86 10.86 -9.68 -37.05
N CYS A 87 11.21 -8.65 -36.27
CA CYS A 87 12.56 -8.49 -35.72
C CYS A 87 12.83 -9.44 -34.54
N PHE A 88 11.79 -10.06 -33.99
CA PHE A 88 11.84 -10.90 -32.80
C PHE A 88 11.04 -12.18 -33.08
N SER A 89 11.67 -13.15 -33.76
CA SER A 89 11.00 -14.39 -34.18
C SER A 89 10.50 -15.17 -32.96
N GLN A 90 9.17 -15.34 -32.85
CA GLN A 90 8.53 -16.17 -31.83
C GLN A 90 8.32 -17.57 -32.41
N LYS A 91 9.13 -18.54 -31.96
CA LYS A 91 8.83 -19.97 -32.08
C LYS A 91 8.85 -20.57 -30.67
N ASN A 92 7.79 -21.28 -30.31
CA ASN A 92 7.63 -22.01 -29.04
C ASN A 92 7.99 -21.20 -27.77
N ASN A 93 7.28 -20.09 -27.53
CA ASN A 93 7.37 -19.28 -26.30
C ASN A 93 8.78 -18.87 -25.84
N ALA A 94 9.76 -18.85 -26.75
CA ALA A 94 11.08 -18.29 -26.54
C ALA A 94 11.45 -17.34 -27.70
N PHE A 95 11.96 -16.16 -27.37
CA PHE A 95 12.54 -15.25 -28.37
C PHE A 95 13.97 -15.71 -28.68
N ILE A 96 14.23 -16.03 -29.95
CA ILE A 96 15.59 -16.21 -30.46
C ILE A 96 15.96 -15.03 -31.35
N PHE A 97 17.14 -14.46 -31.11
CA PHE A 97 17.72 -13.39 -31.91
C PHE A 97 17.96 -13.91 -33.34
N GLY A 98 17.20 -13.40 -34.31
CA GLY A 98 17.34 -13.81 -35.70
C GLY A 98 18.63 -13.28 -36.31
N THR A 99 19.67 -14.09 -36.37
CA THR A 99 20.69 -14.00 -37.41
C THR A 99 20.07 -14.46 -38.72
N ALA A 100 19.47 -13.53 -39.47
CA ALA A 100 19.07 -13.77 -40.85
C ALA A 100 19.61 -12.63 -41.72
N GLY A 101 20.92 -12.68 -41.92
CA GLY A 101 21.58 -12.36 -43.18
C GLY A 101 22.65 -13.44 -43.36
N LEU A 102 22.59 -14.17 -44.48
CA LEU A 102 23.42 -15.31 -44.91
C LEU A 102 22.92 -16.71 -44.53
N THR A 103 22.22 -17.35 -45.46
CA THR A 103 22.45 -18.77 -45.77
C THR A 103 23.18 -18.83 -47.10
N LEU A 104 24.41 -19.36 -47.07
CA LEU A 104 25.09 -19.82 -48.27
C LEU A 104 24.39 -21.10 -48.73
N VAL A 105 23.84 -21.09 -49.94
CA VAL A 105 23.55 -22.30 -50.70
C VAL A 105 24.57 -22.30 -51.82
N SER A 106 25.60 -23.12 -51.67
CA SER A 106 26.32 -23.65 -52.82
C SER A 106 25.63 -24.94 -53.19
N ASP A 107 25.01 -24.98 -54.37
CA ASP A 107 25.18 -26.10 -55.30
C ASP A 107 24.66 -25.73 -56.68
N ASP A 108 25.37 -26.23 -57.67
CA ASP A 108 25.39 -25.82 -59.07
C ASP A 108 24.08 -26.10 -59.84
N ALA A 109 23.77 -25.15 -60.74
CA ALA A 109 23.07 -25.31 -62.03
C ALA A 109 21.64 -25.92 -62.09
N LYS A 110 20.59 -25.06 -62.08
CA LYS A 110 19.41 -25.01 -63.03
C LYS A 110 18.25 -24.13 -62.49
N PRO A 111 17.30 -23.66 -63.34
CA PRO A 111 16.49 -22.47 -63.04
C PRO A 111 15.34 -22.74 -62.06
N ALA A 112 15.02 -21.71 -61.29
CA ALA A 112 14.10 -21.71 -60.15
C ALA A 112 12.68 -22.21 -60.47
N GLN A 113 12.23 -23.23 -59.74
CA GLN A 113 10.82 -23.57 -59.55
C GLN A 113 10.33 -22.93 -58.23
N TYR A 114 9.22 -22.21 -58.30
CA TYR A 114 8.55 -21.65 -57.13
C TYR A 114 7.72 -22.75 -56.43
N VAL A 115 8.15 -23.17 -55.24
CA VAL A 115 7.32 -23.97 -54.33
C VAL A 115 6.57 -23.01 -53.42
N ILE A 116 5.24 -22.99 -53.50
CA ILE A 116 4.39 -22.26 -52.55
C ILE A 116 4.30 -23.11 -51.28
N GLU A 117 4.97 -22.69 -50.21
CA GLU A 117 4.78 -23.31 -48.89
C GLU A 117 3.35 -23.05 -48.38
N PRO A 118 2.65 -24.07 -47.83
CA PRO A 118 1.33 -23.91 -47.25
C PRO A 118 1.35 -22.88 -46.11
N ILE A 119 0.37 -21.96 -46.13
CA ILE A 119 0.20 -20.94 -45.09
C ILE A 119 0.02 -21.64 -43.74
N PRO A 120 0.83 -21.34 -42.71
CA PRO A 120 0.66 -21.94 -41.39
C PRO A 120 -0.71 -21.53 -40.81
N GLU A 121 -1.42 -22.50 -40.25
CA GLU A 121 -2.74 -22.31 -39.66
C GLU A 121 -2.72 -21.22 -38.58
N PRO A 122 -3.80 -20.42 -38.46
CA PRO A 122 -3.87 -19.36 -37.47
C PRO A 122 -3.66 -19.92 -36.05
N PRO A 123 -2.96 -19.18 -35.17
CA PRO A 123 -2.75 -19.64 -33.80
C PRO A 123 -4.09 -19.94 -33.14
N PRO A 124 -4.16 -20.97 -32.27
CA PRO A 124 -5.39 -21.34 -31.59
C PRO A 124 -5.98 -20.12 -30.89
N VAL A 125 -7.28 -19.92 -31.05
CA VAL A 125 -8.02 -18.93 -30.26
C VAL A 125 -7.78 -19.30 -28.80
N LEU A 126 -7.23 -18.37 -28.01
CA LEU A 126 -7.12 -18.54 -26.56
C LEU A 126 -8.49 -18.97 -26.04
N GLU A 127 -8.55 -20.18 -25.49
CA GLU A 127 -9.78 -20.74 -24.92
C GLU A 127 -10.37 -19.74 -23.91
N SER A 128 -11.70 -19.61 -23.91
CA SER A 128 -12.46 -18.64 -23.10
C SER A 128 -12.03 -18.62 -21.63
N ASP A 129 -11.55 -19.75 -21.14
CA ASP A 129 -11.24 -19.99 -19.75
C ASP A 129 -9.91 -19.33 -19.35
N ALA A 130 -8.90 -19.34 -20.24
CA ALA A 130 -7.63 -18.63 -20.01
C ALA A 130 -7.81 -17.11 -20.04
N LEU A 131 -8.73 -16.59 -20.85
CA LEU A 131 -9.08 -15.17 -20.86
C LEU A 131 -9.89 -14.79 -19.61
N ALA A 132 -10.79 -15.66 -19.14
CA ALA A 132 -11.54 -15.45 -17.91
C ALA A 132 -10.63 -15.46 -16.68
N GLU A 133 -9.63 -16.35 -16.65
CA GLU A 133 -8.62 -16.42 -15.59
C GLU A 133 -7.68 -15.20 -15.60
N ALA A 134 -7.27 -14.72 -16.79
CA ALA A 134 -6.51 -13.48 -16.89
C ALA A 134 -7.35 -12.25 -16.48
N ALA A 135 -8.67 -12.26 -16.74
CA ALA A 135 -9.57 -11.18 -16.36
C ALA A 135 -9.85 -11.15 -14.85
N SER A 136 -9.90 -12.31 -14.17
CA SER A 136 -10.11 -12.36 -12.71
C SER A 136 -8.89 -11.90 -11.91
N GLN A 137 -7.70 -11.93 -12.51
CA GLN A 137 -6.45 -11.42 -11.93
C GLN A 137 -6.29 -9.91 -12.07
N LEU A 138 -7.19 -9.23 -12.79
CA LEU A 138 -7.12 -7.79 -13.03
C LEU A 138 -8.28 -7.06 -12.34
N THR A 139 -7.98 -5.94 -11.70
CA THR A 139 -8.96 -4.99 -11.19
C THR A 139 -9.67 -4.27 -12.34
N ALA A 140 -10.78 -3.58 -12.04
CA ALA A 140 -11.48 -2.74 -13.02
C ALA A 140 -10.61 -1.60 -13.61
N LEU A 141 -9.50 -1.26 -12.94
CA LEU A 141 -8.51 -0.28 -13.40
C LEU A 141 -7.44 -0.90 -14.34
N GLY A 142 -7.48 -2.22 -14.57
CA GLY A 142 -6.53 -2.94 -15.42
C GLY A 142 -5.20 -3.25 -14.73
N GLU A 143 -5.16 -3.17 -13.40
CA GLU A 143 -4.00 -3.49 -12.56
C GLU A 143 -4.16 -4.87 -11.93
N PRO A 144 -3.08 -5.61 -11.66
CA PRO A 144 -3.18 -6.90 -10.98
C PRO A 144 -3.85 -6.75 -9.62
N THR A 145 -4.78 -7.66 -9.30
CA THR A 145 -5.46 -7.63 -8.01
C THR A 145 -4.46 -7.91 -6.88
N LEU A 146 -4.69 -7.34 -5.69
CA LEU A 146 -3.82 -7.62 -4.54
C LEU A 146 -3.84 -9.12 -4.20
N GLU A 147 -4.95 -9.81 -4.44
CA GLU A 147 -5.04 -11.27 -4.31
C GLU A 147 -4.10 -12.00 -5.28
N SER A 148 -4.03 -11.59 -6.55
CA SER A 148 -3.10 -12.18 -7.53
C SER A 148 -1.62 -11.98 -7.16
N LEU A 149 -1.31 -10.92 -6.41
CA LEU A 149 0.03 -10.63 -5.87
C LEU A 149 0.32 -11.35 -4.55
N GLY A 150 -0.59 -12.19 -4.05
CA GLY A 150 -0.46 -12.88 -2.76
C GLY A 150 -0.58 -11.94 -1.55
N LEU A 151 -1.11 -10.73 -1.75
CA LEU A 151 -1.35 -9.73 -0.71
C LEU A 151 -2.76 -9.85 -0.11
N GLY A 152 -3.73 -10.35 -0.88
CA GLY A 152 -5.11 -10.56 -0.44
C GLY A 152 -5.34 -11.79 0.44
N GLY A 153 -6.58 -11.98 0.87
CA GLY A 153 -7.06 -13.22 1.51
C GLY A 153 -7.80 -13.00 2.83
N TRP A 154 -8.17 -14.10 3.51
CA TRP A 154 -8.99 -14.10 4.73
C TRP A 154 -8.24 -13.81 6.02
N SER A 155 -6.93 -13.56 5.95
CA SER A 155 -6.17 -13.12 7.11
C SER A 155 -6.54 -11.68 7.50
N PRO A 156 -6.36 -11.24 8.77
CA PRO A 156 -6.63 -9.85 9.16
C PRO A 156 -5.90 -8.82 8.28
N VAL A 157 -4.68 -9.15 7.84
CA VAL A 157 -3.91 -8.35 6.89
C VAL A 157 -4.60 -8.32 5.52
N GLY A 158 -4.94 -9.49 4.98
CA GLY A 158 -5.56 -9.62 3.67
C GLY A 158 -6.93 -8.94 3.59
N ILE A 159 -7.74 -9.03 4.65
CA ILE A 159 -9.04 -8.35 4.74
C ILE A 159 -8.87 -6.84 4.62
N ILE A 160 -7.91 -6.26 5.36
CA ILE A 160 -7.64 -4.82 5.28
C ILE A 160 -7.17 -4.43 3.89
N LEU A 161 -6.27 -5.20 3.28
CA LEU A 161 -5.77 -4.92 1.94
C LEU A 161 -6.88 -5.02 0.88
N ASN A 162 -7.73 -6.03 0.96
CA ASN A 162 -8.90 -6.17 0.09
C ASN A 162 -9.88 -5.00 0.28
N CYS A 163 -10.09 -4.52 1.51
CA CYS A 163 -10.89 -3.31 1.76
C CYS A 163 -10.24 -2.06 1.14
N LEU A 164 -8.92 -1.90 1.25
CA LEU A 164 -8.21 -0.76 0.64
C LEU A 164 -8.24 -0.80 -0.88
N GLU A 165 -8.07 -1.97 -1.49
CA GLU A 165 -8.23 -2.18 -2.92
C GLU A 165 -9.66 -1.88 -3.36
N PHE A 166 -10.67 -2.35 -2.61
CA PHE A 166 -12.06 -2.04 -2.88
C PHE A 166 -12.32 -0.52 -2.86
N LEU A 167 -11.76 0.21 -1.90
CA LEU A 167 -11.85 1.67 -1.84
C LEU A 167 -11.12 2.34 -3.02
N HIS A 168 -9.92 1.87 -3.37
CA HIS A 168 -9.12 2.36 -4.50
C HIS A 168 -9.86 2.20 -5.82
N VAL A 169 -10.35 0.99 -6.10
CA VAL A 169 -10.99 0.61 -7.38
C VAL A 169 -12.41 1.16 -7.49
N SER A 170 -13.25 0.97 -6.47
CA SER A 170 -14.69 1.31 -6.55
C SER A 170 -14.93 2.81 -6.45
N MET A 171 -14.15 3.51 -5.62
CA MET A 171 -14.29 4.96 -5.45
C MET A 171 -13.31 5.76 -6.33
N ASN A 172 -12.47 5.08 -7.11
CA ASN A 172 -11.42 5.69 -7.93
C ASN A 172 -10.54 6.66 -7.14
N LEU A 173 -10.22 6.28 -5.90
CA LEU A 173 -9.41 7.09 -4.98
C LEU A 173 -7.93 6.80 -5.22
N PRO A 174 -7.03 7.79 -5.21
CA PRO A 174 -5.59 7.51 -5.14
C PRO A 174 -5.25 6.75 -3.85
N TRP A 175 -4.15 6.00 -3.83
CA TRP A 175 -3.78 5.14 -2.69
C TRP A 175 -3.70 5.88 -1.36
N TRP A 176 -3.15 7.10 -1.33
CA TRP A 176 -3.14 7.92 -0.11
C TRP A 176 -4.57 8.15 0.44
N GLY A 177 -5.53 8.39 -0.46
CA GLY A 177 -6.93 8.62 -0.12
C GLY A 177 -7.61 7.34 0.35
N ALA A 178 -7.38 6.21 -0.33
CA ALA A 178 -7.88 4.90 0.09
C ALA A 178 -7.38 4.53 1.50
N ILE A 179 -6.11 4.79 1.81
CA ILE A 179 -5.52 4.57 3.13
C ILE A 179 -6.19 5.46 4.20
N VAL A 180 -6.36 6.75 3.92
CA VAL A 180 -7.03 7.69 4.85
C VAL A 180 -8.46 7.23 5.12
N VAL A 181 -9.25 6.95 4.08
CA VAL A 181 -10.64 6.52 4.21
C VAL A 181 -10.74 5.18 4.93
N GLY A 182 -9.91 4.21 4.57
CA GLY A 182 -9.85 2.91 5.25
C GLY A 182 -9.51 3.04 6.74
N THR A 183 -8.60 3.96 7.08
CA THR A 183 -8.26 4.26 8.47
C THR A 183 -9.44 4.89 9.21
N VAL A 184 -10.16 5.83 8.59
CA VAL A 184 -11.38 6.43 9.17
C VAL A 184 -12.42 5.36 9.43
N ILE A 185 -12.71 4.48 8.47
CA ILE A 185 -13.67 3.38 8.64
C ILE A 185 -13.28 2.48 9.82
N ALA A 186 -12.01 2.04 9.88
CA ALA A 186 -11.53 1.22 10.98
C ALA A 186 -11.68 1.93 12.35
N ARG A 187 -11.42 3.24 12.40
CA ARG A 187 -11.58 4.04 13.63
C ARG A 187 -13.04 4.25 14.02
N LEU A 188 -13.95 4.38 13.06
CA LEU A 188 -15.38 4.49 13.31
C LEU A 188 -15.97 3.17 13.83
N LEU A 189 -15.53 2.02 13.29
CA LEU A 189 -15.92 0.71 13.83
C LEU A 189 -15.48 0.52 15.29
N MET A 190 -14.32 1.07 15.65
CA MET A 190 -13.78 1.03 17.01
C MET A 190 -14.37 2.10 17.94
N PHE A 191 -15.05 3.12 17.40
CA PHE A 191 -15.57 4.25 18.17
C PHE A 191 -16.50 3.88 19.33
N PRO A 192 -17.50 2.97 19.20
CA PRO A 192 -18.34 2.59 20.34
C PRO A 192 -17.55 1.99 21.50
N LEU A 193 -16.49 1.23 21.19
CA LEU A 193 -15.60 0.68 22.21
C LEU A 193 -14.85 1.81 22.94
N VAL A 194 -14.36 2.81 22.20
CA VAL A 194 -13.70 3.99 22.78
C VAL A 194 -14.63 4.70 23.77
N ILE A 195 -15.90 4.92 23.42
CA ILE A 195 -16.88 5.57 24.31
C ILE A 195 -17.02 4.82 25.64
N ILE A 196 -17.16 3.48 25.60
CA ILE A 196 -17.31 2.65 26.81
C ILE A 196 -16.10 2.83 27.73
N THR A 197 -14.89 2.85 27.17
CA THR A 197 -13.66 3.02 27.97
C THR A 197 -13.51 4.43 28.52
N GLN A 198 -13.86 5.46 27.73
CA GLN A 198 -13.83 6.84 28.20
C GLN A 198 -14.81 7.08 29.35
N ARG A 199 -15.99 6.48 29.29
CA ARG A 199 -16.98 6.54 30.39
C ARG A 199 -16.44 5.90 31.67
N ASN A 200 -15.76 4.75 31.57
CA ASN A 200 -15.12 4.10 32.71
C ASN A 200 -13.95 4.92 33.26
N ALA A 201 -13.13 5.52 32.38
CA ALA A 201 -12.05 6.41 32.77
C ALA A 201 -12.57 7.67 33.50
N ALA A 202 -13.65 8.29 33.02
CA ALA A 202 -14.28 9.43 33.68
C ALA A 202 -14.78 9.08 35.09
N ARG A 203 -15.44 7.92 35.27
CA ARG A 203 -15.85 7.43 36.60
C ARG A 203 -14.66 7.20 37.52
N MET A 204 -13.58 6.60 37.02
CA MET A 204 -12.35 6.40 37.77
C MET A 204 -11.74 7.73 38.22
N ASN A 205 -11.69 8.71 37.32
CA ASN A 205 -11.15 10.05 37.61
C ASN A 205 -11.91 10.76 38.72
N ASN A 206 -13.23 10.59 38.82
CA ASN A 206 -14.03 11.16 39.92
C ASN A 206 -13.68 10.56 41.29
N HIS A 207 -13.22 9.30 41.33
CA HIS A 207 -12.83 8.61 42.57
C HIS A 207 -11.31 8.60 42.81
N LEU A 208 -10.53 9.17 41.89
CA LEU A 208 -9.08 9.17 41.94
C LEU A 208 -8.51 9.73 43.25
N PRO A 209 -9.03 10.82 43.85
CA PRO A 209 -8.51 11.32 45.13
C PRO A 209 -8.65 10.33 46.28
N GLN A 210 -9.76 9.60 46.33
CA GLN A 210 -10.06 8.60 47.37
C GLN A 210 -9.15 7.37 47.20
N MET A 211 -8.95 6.93 45.95
CA MET A 211 -8.02 5.85 45.64
C MET A 211 -6.57 6.22 45.99
N GLN A 212 -6.17 7.46 45.72
CA GLN A 212 -4.83 7.96 46.05
C GLN A 212 -4.59 8.01 47.56
N ALA A 213 -5.58 8.41 48.36
CA ALA A 213 -5.46 8.40 49.81
C ALA A 213 -5.20 6.97 50.36
N ILE A 214 -5.90 5.95 49.85
CA ILE A 214 -5.67 4.55 50.23
C ILE A 214 -4.28 4.09 49.74
N GLN A 215 -3.89 4.49 48.53
CA GLN A 215 -2.61 4.11 47.94
C GLN A 215 -1.40 4.71 48.71
N VAL A 216 -1.51 5.94 49.22
CA VAL A 216 -0.49 6.55 50.09
C VAL A 216 -0.33 5.74 51.38
N LYS A 217 -1.43 5.42 52.07
CA LYS A 217 -1.41 4.59 53.30
C LYS A 217 -0.78 3.21 53.04
N MET A 218 -1.12 2.59 51.91
CA MET A 218 -0.51 1.33 51.47
C MET A 218 1.01 1.45 51.29
N THR A 219 1.47 2.52 50.64
CA THR A 219 2.90 2.77 50.43
C THR A 219 3.63 3.05 51.75
N GLU A 220 3.06 3.83 52.65
CA GLU A 220 3.63 4.09 53.99
C GLU A 220 3.75 2.80 54.82
N ALA A 221 2.72 1.94 54.81
CA ALA A 221 2.77 0.64 55.48
C ALA A 221 3.85 -0.28 54.88
N ARG A 222 4.06 -0.23 53.57
CA ARG A 222 5.11 -1.00 52.90
C ARG A 222 6.51 -0.48 53.24
N GLN A 223 6.68 0.84 53.33
CA GLN A 223 7.96 1.48 53.70
C GLN A 223 8.32 1.23 55.17
N SER A 224 7.33 1.14 56.06
CA SER A 224 7.54 0.81 57.47
C SER A 224 7.78 -0.69 57.73
N GLY A 225 7.81 -1.52 56.68
CA GLY A 225 8.01 -2.97 56.79
C GLY A 225 6.78 -3.75 57.24
N ASN A 226 5.64 -3.09 57.44
CA ASN A 226 4.40 -3.72 57.87
C ASN A 226 3.63 -4.30 56.67
N GLN A 227 4.02 -5.50 56.25
CA GLN A 227 3.40 -6.18 55.10
C GLN A 227 1.93 -6.52 55.33
N ILE A 228 1.51 -6.78 56.59
CA ILE A 228 0.12 -7.11 56.93
C ILE A 228 -0.78 -5.89 56.70
N GLU A 229 -0.38 -4.71 57.20
CA GLU A 229 -1.11 -3.48 56.97
C GLU A 229 -1.11 -3.09 55.49
N SER A 230 0.01 -3.27 54.79
CA SER A 230 0.06 -3.04 53.34
C SER A 230 -0.91 -3.95 52.58
N ALA A 231 -1.04 -5.22 52.97
CA ALA A 231 -2.00 -6.14 52.38
C ALA A 231 -3.45 -5.74 52.69
N ARG A 232 -3.72 -5.27 53.92
CA ARG A 232 -5.03 -4.75 54.32
C ARG A 232 -5.45 -3.55 53.47
N TYR A 233 -4.57 -2.57 53.28
CA TYR A 233 -4.85 -1.42 52.42
C TYR A 233 -5.02 -1.80 50.94
N ALA A 234 -4.29 -2.81 50.45
CA ALA A 234 -4.49 -3.33 49.10
C ALA A 234 -5.88 -3.98 48.93
N GLN A 235 -6.34 -4.73 49.94
CA GLN A 235 -7.70 -5.29 49.96
C GLN A 235 -8.76 -4.20 50.06
N GLU A 236 -8.55 -3.18 50.89
CA GLU A 236 -9.43 -2.02 51.02
C GLU A 236 -9.58 -1.28 49.68
N LEU A 237 -8.47 -1.06 48.96
CA LEU A 237 -8.49 -0.46 47.63
C LEU A 237 -9.28 -1.31 46.63
N MET A 238 -9.12 -2.64 46.65
CA MET A 238 -9.87 -3.55 45.79
C MET A 238 -11.37 -3.54 46.10
N LEU A 239 -11.74 -3.56 47.39
CA LEU A 239 -13.13 -3.50 47.83
C LEU A 239 -13.76 -2.16 47.44
N PHE A 240 -13.04 -1.06 47.63
CA PHE A 240 -13.46 0.27 47.21
C PHE A 240 -13.72 0.33 45.70
N MET A 241 -12.81 -0.18 44.87
CA MET A 241 -13.00 -0.25 43.43
C MET A 241 -14.23 -1.12 43.06
N LYS A 242 -14.42 -2.25 43.73
CA LYS A 242 -15.57 -3.14 43.51
C LYS A 242 -16.89 -2.47 43.89
N GLU A 243 -16.95 -1.81 45.04
CA GLU A 243 -18.14 -1.10 45.53
C GLU A 243 -18.54 0.04 44.58
N LYS A 244 -17.55 0.81 44.10
CA LYS A 244 -17.76 1.89 43.13
C LYS A 244 -17.85 1.41 41.68
N ASN A 245 -17.85 0.10 41.43
CA ASN A 245 -17.94 -0.52 40.11
C ASN A 245 -16.86 -0.03 39.12
N LEU A 246 -15.66 0.24 39.65
CA LEU A 246 -14.50 0.72 38.91
C LEU A 246 -13.68 -0.47 38.43
N ASN A 247 -13.53 -0.64 37.11
CA ASN A 247 -12.74 -1.73 36.55
C ASN A 247 -11.56 -1.18 35.73
N PRO A 248 -10.30 -1.32 36.17
CA PRO A 248 -9.14 -0.84 35.42
C PRO A 248 -8.93 -1.60 34.10
N LEU A 249 -9.34 -2.87 34.01
CA LEU A 249 -9.21 -3.68 32.79
C LEU A 249 -10.09 -3.16 31.66
N LYS A 250 -11.23 -2.54 31.98
CA LYS A 250 -12.09 -1.93 30.94
C LYS A 250 -11.34 -0.87 30.13
N ASN A 251 -10.42 -0.14 30.75
CA ASN A 251 -9.62 0.87 30.05
C ASN A 251 -8.58 0.26 29.10
N MET A 252 -8.20 -1.02 29.30
CA MET A 252 -7.23 -1.72 28.45
C MET A 252 -7.86 -2.36 27.21
N ILE A 253 -9.20 -2.40 27.10
CA ILE A 253 -9.87 -3.08 25.99
C ILE A 253 -9.61 -2.38 24.65
N VAL A 254 -9.59 -1.04 24.63
CA VAL A 254 -9.29 -0.28 23.40
C VAL A 254 -7.90 -0.55 22.86
N PRO A 255 -6.79 -0.37 23.61
CA PRO A 255 -5.46 -0.64 23.09
C PRO A 255 -5.29 -2.12 22.67
N MET A 256 -5.90 -3.06 23.41
CA MET A 256 -5.88 -4.48 23.04
C MET A 256 -6.58 -4.76 21.71
N ALA A 257 -7.71 -4.12 21.44
CA ALA A 257 -8.43 -4.30 20.18
C ALA A 257 -7.83 -3.48 19.03
N GLN A 258 -7.15 -2.35 19.32
CA GLN A 258 -6.43 -1.56 18.33
C GLN A 258 -5.14 -2.25 17.86
N MET A 259 -4.44 -2.98 18.72
CA MET A 259 -3.16 -3.60 18.38
C MET A 259 -3.25 -4.54 17.16
N PRO A 260 -4.20 -5.49 17.06
CA PRO A 260 -4.36 -6.33 15.86
C PRO A 260 -4.66 -5.54 14.59
N ILE A 261 -5.49 -4.50 14.68
CA ILE A 261 -5.83 -3.64 13.54
C ILE A 261 -4.57 -2.89 13.08
N PHE A 262 -3.84 -2.29 14.01
CA PHE A 262 -2.60 -1.59 13.73
C PHE A 262 -1.55 -2.50 13.09
N VAL A 263 -1.34 -3.69 13.64
CA VAL A 263 -0.40 -4.68 13.10
C VAL A 263 -0.82 -5.09 11.69
N SER A 264 -2.12 -5.24 11.45
CA SER A 264 -2.66 -5.64 10.15
C SER A 264 -2.44 -4.57 9.08
N PHE A 265 -2.72 -3.30 9.39
CA PHE A 265 -2.36 -2.16 8.53
C PHE A 265 -0.85 -2.08 8.29
N PHE A 266 -0.05 -2.15 9.36
CA PHE A 266 1.40 -2.01 9.27
C PHE A 266 2.02 -3.11 8.38
N VAL A 267 1.69 -4.38 8.65
CA VAL A 267 2.21 -5.51 7.87
C VAL A 267 1.69 -5.45 6.43
N GLY A 268 0.41 -5.14 6.23
CA GLY A 268 -0.19 -5.05 4.91
C GLY A 268 0.47 -3.98 4.04
N LEU A 269 0.51 -2.74 4.53
CA LEU A 269 1.10 -1.61 3.80
C LEU A 269 2.60 -1.80 3.57
N ARG A 270 3.32 -2.40 4.54
CA ARG A 270 4.73 -2.75 4.35
C ARG A 270 4.94 -3.81 3.27
N ARG A 271 4.06 -4.82 3.20
CA ARG A 271 4.12 -5.83 2.13
C ARG A 271 3.81 -5.20 0.77
N MET A 272 2.85 -4.28 0.70
CA MET A 272 2.55 -3.52 -0.52
C MET A 272 3.73 -2.66 -0.99
N ALA A 273 4.47 -2.04 -0.07
CA ALA A 273 5.68 -1.28 -0.43
C ALA A 273 6.82 -2.16 -0.95
N ASN A 274 6.92 -3.40 -0.44
CA ASN A 274 7.98 -4.33 -0.79
C ASN A 274 7.69 -5.15 -2.07
N LEU A 275 6.41 -5.35 -2.40
CA LEU A 275 5.97 -6.02 -3.62
C LEU A 275 5.69 -4.99 -4.72
N PRO A 276 5.81 -5.36 -6.01
CA PRO A 276 5.61 -4.42 -7.12
C PRO A 276 4.12 -4.11 -7.32
N VAL A 277 3.57 -3.23 -6.48
CA VAL A 277 2.28 -2.58 -6.74
C VAL A 277 2.58 -1.27 -7.46
N ASP A 278 2.59 -1.31 -8.80
CA ASP A 278 3.03 -0.16 -9.62
C ASP A 278 2.21 1.11 -9.35
N SER A 279 0.92 0.98 -9.03
CA SER A 279 0.06 2.13 -8.74
C SER A 279 0.37 2.85 -7.43
N LEU A 280 1.14 2.24 -6.51
CA LEU A 280 1.60 2.95 -5.31
C LEU A 280 2.64 4.04 -5.63
N ARG A 281 3.35 3.93 -6.75
CA ARG A 281 4.42 4.87 -7.14
C ARG A 281 3.89 6.24 -7.55
N ASP A 282 2.68 6.27 -8.09
CA ASP A 282 1.97 7.49 -8.44
C ASP A 282 0.73 7.69 -7.54
N GLY A 283 0.67 6.95 -6.44
CA GLY A 283 -0.50 6.85 -5.57
C GLY A 283 -0.58 7.90 -4.46
N GLY A 284 0.44 8.75 -4.33
CA GLY A 284 0.55 9.80 -3.32
C GLY A 284 0.05 11.18 -3.78
N ILE A 285 0.41 12.23 -3.03
CA ILE A 285 -0.02 13.61 -3.32
C ILE A 285 1.06 14.63 -2.93
N TYR A 286 1.06 15.78 -3.61
CA TYR A 286 1.96 16.91 -3.38
C TYR A 286 3.45 16.51 -3.38
N TRP A 287 4.09 16.44 -2.21
CA TRP A 287 5.53 16.18 -2.07
C TRP A 287 5.88 14.69 -1.92
N PHE A 288 4.89 13.83 -1.68
CA PHE A 288 5.08 12.39 -1.44
C PHE A 288 4.34 11.56 -2.48
N THR A 289 4.62 11.76 -3.77
CA THR A 289 3.91 11.07 -4.87
C THR A 289 4.16 9.57 -4.88
N ASP A 290 5.39 9.14 -4.61
CA ASP A 290 5.77 7.74 -4.51
C ASP A 290 5.67 7.25 -3.07
N LEU A 291 4.68 6.39 -2.82
CA LEU A 291 4.41 5.83 -1.49
C LEU A 291 5.30 4.61 -1.17
N THR A 292 6.04 4.07 -2.14
CA THR A 292 6.88 2.87 -1.96
C THR A 292 8.24 3.19 -1.34
N VAL A 293 8.70 4.43 -1.51
CA VAL A 293 10.00 4.91 -1.02
C VAL A 293 9.86 5.76 0.25
N PRO A 294 10.93 5.92 1.05
CA PRO A 294 10.94 6.90 2.13
C PRO A 294 10.73 8.33 1.63
N ASP A 295 10.12 9.18 2.47
CA ASP A 295 9.87 10.58 2.13
C ASP A 295 11.18 11.37 1.99
N GLN A 296 11.44 11.88 0.77
CA GLN A 296 12.64 12.64 0.43
C GLN A 296 12.75 13.98 1.17
N PHE A 297 11.61 14.55 1.60
CA PHE A 297 11.57 15.84 2.28
C PHE A 297 11.49 15.72 3.81
N TYR A 298 11.42 14.49 4.34
CA TYR A 298 11.22 14.20 5.77
C TYR A 298 9.98 14.86 6.39
N ALA A 299 9.06 15.39 5.58
CA ALA A 299 7.87 16.08 6.05
C ALA A 299 6.88 15.09 6.71
N LEU A 300 6.67 13.91 6.14
CA LEU A 300 5.81 12.87 6.71
C LEU A 300 6.32 12.35 8.07
N PRO A 301 7.62 12.01 8.25
CA PRO A 301 8.20 11.72 9.56
C PRO A 301 7.98 12.84 10.58
N ILE A 302 8.24 14.11 10.19
CA ILE A 302 8.08 15.27 11.08
C ILE A 302 6.62 15.43 11.51
N ILE A 303 5.68 15.39 10.55
CA ILE A 303 4.24 15.49 10.83
C ILE A 303 3.79 14.35 11.74
N THR A 304 4.26 13.13 11.49
CA THR A 304 3.93 11.97 12.33
C THR A 304 4.41 12.16 13.76
N SER A 305 5.67 12.56 13.97
CA SER A 305 6.21 12.80 15.31
C SER A 305 5.52 13.96 16.02
N LEU A 306 5.24 15.07 15.33
CA LEU A 306 4.52 16.21 15.91
C LEU A 306 3.09 15.84 16.29
N THR A 307 2.35 15.19 15.40
CA THR A 307 0.96 14.78 15.69
C THR A 307 0.88 13.72 16.79
N LEU A 308 1.85 12.80 16.86
CA LEU A 308 1.96 11.85 17.95
C LEU A 308 2.25 12.55 19.27
N TRP A 309 3.19 13.51 19.29
CA TRP A 309 3.44 14.33 20.48
C TRP A 309 2.17 15.02 20.93
N THR A 310 1.48 15.75 20.04
CA THR A 310 0.24 16.45 20.40
C THR A 310 -0.83 15.49 20.92
N THR A 311 -0.92 14.28 20.35
CA THR A 311 -1.86 13.24 20.82
C THR A 311 -1.54 12.80 22.24
N ILE A 312 -0.26 12.61 22.57
CA ILE A 312 0.19 12.25 23.91
C ILE A 312 -0.08 13.39 24.89
N GLU A 313 0.22 14.64 24.51
CA GLU A 313 0.02 15.81 25.36
C GLU A 313 -1.46 15.99 25.70
N LEU A 314 -2.33 16.03 24.69
CA LEU A 314 -3.77 16.19 24.89
C LEU A 314 -4.42 14.96 25.56
N GLY A 315 -3.93 13.75 25.25
CA GLY A 315 -4.45 12.51 25.81
C GLY A 315 -4.08 12.30 27.29
N THR A 316 -2.87 12.68 27.69
CA THR A 316 -2.43 12.57 29.09
C THR A 316 -3.12 13.59 30.01
N ASP A 317 -3.49 14.75 29.47
CA ASP A 317 -4.25 15.76 30.21
C ASP A 317 -5.73 15.37 30.38
N ALA A 318 -6.34 14.74 29.37
CA ALA A 318 -7.69 14.18 29.48
C ALA A 318 -7.79 13.06 30.54
N GLY A 319 -6.70 12.32 30.77
CA GLY A 319 -6.62 11.23 31.74
C GLY A 319 -6.33 11.66 33.19
N ARG A 320 -6.04 12.95 33.48
CA ARG A 320 -5.65 13.51 34.80
C ARG A 320 -5.00 12.49 35.75
N LEU A 321 -3.97 11.85 35.22
CA LEU A 321 -3.16 10.85 35.89
C LEU A 321 -2.28 11.53 36.96
N SER A 322 -2.76 11.62 38.21
CA SER A 322 -2.09 12.38 39.30
C SER A 322 -1.50 11.53 40.42
N SER A 323 -0.63 10.55 40.13
CA SER A 323 0.21 9.94 41.18
C SER A 323 1.69 10.26 40.96
N GLN A 324 2.47 10.31 42.05
CA GLN A 324 3.88 10.74 42.06
C GLN A 324 4.78 9.90 41.13
N ASN A 325 4.45 8.61 40.90
CA ASN A 325 5.13 7.72 39.95
C ASN A 325 4.77 7.99 38.47
N LEU A 326 3.77 8.84 38.21
CA LEU A 326 3.21 9.09 36.88
C LEU A 326 3.82 10.31 36.20
N GLN A 327 4.49 11.20 36.95
CA GLN A 327 5.27 12.31 36.36
C GLN A 327 6.46 11.79 35.55
N THR A 328 7.18 10.79 36.05
CA THR A 328 8.21 10.08 35.29
C THR A 328 7.64 9.45 34.03
N MET A 329 6.45 8.86 34.12
CA MET A 329 5.77 8.27 32.96
C MET A 329 5.40 9.32 31.90
N LYS A 330 4.99 10.53 32.31
CA LYS A 330 4.75 11.65 31.39
C LYS A 330 6.01 12.05 30.61
N TYR A 331 7.16 12.15 31.28
CA TYR A 331 8.42 12.45 30.60
C TYR A 331 8.82 11.34 29.61
N VAL A 332 8.66 10.07 29.99
CA VAL A 332 8.90 8.93 29.10
C VAL A 332 7.99 8.98 27.88
N LEU A 333 6.69 9.23 28.07
CA LEU A 333 5.73 9.33 26.97
C LEU A 333 6.01 10.54 26.07
N ARG A 334 6.45 11.68 26.61
CA ARG A 334 6.86 12.86 25.82
C ARG A 334 8.16 12.65 25.06
N ALA A 335 9.06 11.79 25.53
CA ALA A 335 10.28 11.43 24.81
C ALA A 335 10.01 10.48 23.63
N LEU A 336 8.91 9.73 23.66
CA LEU A 336 8.58 8.72 22.66
C LEU A 336 8.57 9.24 21.20
N PRO A 337 7.95 10.38 20.86
CA PRO A 337 7.93 10.89 19.48
C PRO A 337 9.31 11.32 18.97
N ILE A 338 10.20 11.74 19.88
CA ILE A 338 11.59 12.11 19.57
C ILE A 338 12.41 10.85 19.28
N ILE A 339 12.22 9.80 20.08
CA ILE A 339 12.92 8.52 19.90
C ILE A 339 12.46 7.80 18.63
N ILE A 340 11.16 7.87 18.31
CA ILE A 340 10.58 7.22 17.13
C ILE A 340 10.96 7.95 15.83
N PHE A 341 11.18 9.27 15.87
CA PHE A 341 11.51 10.07 14.68
C PHE A 341 12.61 9.48 13.78
N PRO A 342 13.85 9.20 14.25
CA PRO A 342 14.91 8.63 13.40
C PRO A 342 14.57 7.27 12.82
N PHE A 343 13.71 6.49 13.49
CA PHE A 343 13.24 5.21 12.99
C PHE A 343 12.24 5.38 11.83
N THR A 344 11.36 6.38 11.93
CA THR A 344 10.34 6.66 10.90
C THR A 344 10.91 7.21 9.59
N ILE A 345 12.11 7.81 9.63
CA ILE A 345 12.77 8.36 8.43
C ILE A 345 13.02 7.29 7.36
N ASN A 346 13.27 6.04 7.77
CA ASN A 346 13.58 4.95 6.85
C ASN A 346 12.33 4.19 6.36
N PHE A 347 11.14 4.61 6.78
CA PHE A 347 9.91 3.90 6.45
C PHE A 347 9.31 4.37 5.13
N PRO A 348 8.76 3.47 4.31
CA PRO A 348 8.00 3.82 3.12
C PRO A 348 6.89 4.83 3.41
N GLY A 349 6.69 5.78 2.49
CA GLY A 349 5.65 6.81 2.60
C GLY A 349 4.25 6.26 2.83
N VAL A 350 3.94 5.07 2.32
CA VAL A 350 2.65 4.38 2.52
C VAL A 350 2.33 4.14 4.00
N ILE A 351 3.34 3.78 4.80
CA ILE A 351 3.18 3.51 6.25
C ILE A 351 2.99 4.83 7.00
N LEU A 352 3.77 5.85 6.63
CA LEU A 352 3.68 7.17 7.26
C LEU A 352 2.35 7.85 6.94
N CYS A 353 1.83 7.69 5.73
CA CYS A 353 0.50 8.17 5.34
C CYS A 353 -0.58 7.61 6.28
N TYR A 354 -0.52 6.31 6.57
CA TYR A 354 -1.41 5.68 7.55
C TYR A 354 -1.22 6.25 8.96
N TRP A 355 0.01 6.40 9.45
CA TRP A 355 0.25 6.97 10.78
C TRP A 355 -0.22 8.40 10.92
N VAL A 356 0.03 9.25 9.93
CA VAL A 356 -0.47 10.62 9.90
C VAL A 356 -2.00 10.63 9.99
N ALA A 357 -2.68 9.88 9.12
CA ALA A 357 -4.15 9.78 9.15
C ALA A 357 -4.67 9.29 10.51
N SER A 358 -4.04 8.25 11.06
CA SER A 358 -4.36 7.64 12.34
C SER A 358 -4.20 8.64 13.51
N ASN A 359 -3.11 9.41 13.54
CA ASN A 359 -2.86 10.43 14.56
C ASN A 359 -3.86 11.59 14.45
N PHE A 360 -4.17 12.07 13.25
CA PHE A 360 -5.18 13.11 13.06
C PHE A 360 -6.57 12.67 13.54
N ILE A 361 -6.96 11.41 13.29
CA ILE A 361 -8.20 10.87 13.82
C ILE A 361 -8.14 10.77 15.35
N SER A 362 -7.02 10.36 15.94
CA SER A 362 -6.83 10.37 17.40
C SER A 362 -7.00 11.78 17.98
N LEU A 363 -6.41 12.81 17.34
CA LEU A 363 -6.56 14.20 17.75
C LEU A 363 -8.01 14.68 17.66
N ALA A 364 -8.71 14.32 16.58
CA ALA A 364 -10.13 14.62 16.43
C ALA A 364 -10.98 13.92 17.51
N GLN A 365 -10.67 12.67 17.84
CA GLN A 365 -11.33 11.93 18.92
C GLN A 365 -11.08 12.59 20.29
N VAL A 366 -9.84 12.96 20.60
CA VAL A 366 -9.50 13.66 21.85
C VAL A 366 -10.21 15.01 21.92
N GLY A 367 -10.21 15.78 20.83
CA GLY A 367 -10.95 17.04 20.75
C GLY A 367 -12.46 16.88 20.96
N PHE A 368 -13.06 15.83 20.41
CA PHE A 368 -14.47 15.50 20.60
C PHE A 368 -14.80 15.23 22.08
N PHE A 369 -13.97 14.45 22.78
CA PHE A 369 -14.18 14.15 24.20
C PHE A 369 -13.78 15.29 25.14
N ALA A 370 -12.91 16.20 24.72
CA ALA A 370 -12.53 17.37 25.50
C ALA A 370 -13.64 18.45 25.57
N ASN A 371 -14.55 18.49 24.59
CA ASN A 371 -15.63 19.47 24.58
C ASN A 371 -16.73 19.08 25.60
N PRO A 372 -17.12 19.97 26.54
CA PRO A 372 -18.14 19.67 27.55
C PRO A 372 -19.46 19.13 26.96
N HIS A 373 -19.90 19.60 25.79
CA HIS A 373 -21.11 19.08 25.14
C HIS A 373 -20.98 17.63 24.63
N GLY A 374 -19.80 17.23 24.16
CA GLY A 374 -19.53 15.85 23.71
C GLY A 374 -19.51 14.86 24.87
N SER A 375 -19.04 15.32 26.04
CA SER A 375 -19.02 14.50 27.27
C SER A 375 -20.40 14.27 27.90
N GLN A 376 -21.41 15.12 27.62
CA GLN A 376 -22.76 14.97 28.18
C GLN A 376 -23.67 14.02 27.39
N LEU A 377 -23.26 13.59 26.20
CA LEU A 377 -24.04 12.66 25.38
C LEU A 377 -23.95 11.19 25.88
N PHE A 378 -23.11 10.86 26.88
CA PHE A 378 -22.80 9.46 27.26
C PHE A 378 -22.57 9.18 28.76
#